data_AF-A0A3B9UYM5-F1
#
_entry.id   AF-A0A3B9UYM5-F1
#
_cell.length_a   1.000
_cell.length_b   1.000
_cell.length_c   1.000
_cell.angle_alpha   90.00
_cell.angle_beta   90.00
_cell.angle_gamma   90.00
#
_symmetry.space_group_name_H-M   'P 1'
#
loop_
_entity.id
_entity.type
_entity.pdbx_description
1 polymer ?
#
loop_
_entity_poly.entity_id
_entity_poly.type
_entity_poly.pdbx_seq_one_letter_code
_entity_poly.pdbx_strand_id
1 'polypeptide(L)'
;MSEHATTPLEVLHGHGLLDEIDRYFATHIATLDLKAGPALALAAALVSQRTLAGDVCIDLADEGLIKPYREILGDILPALPKWLEDLRQSPVVALPGDYRPLVLDEAGRLYLYRYWALEQRVAAAIRARAENAPFVIDETTLASSLDKLFPADTPARDQRTAAMIAARRPLSIISGGPGTGKTATAIRILTLLQQLDSKRPLRVALTAPTGKAAARLRDALINADPSYEQLPFTELTETATLHRLLGFRANGRPAAGADHPLTHDVVLVDEASMIDLNLMATLLEALPERTRLILLGDPDQLASVEAGAVLSDLCAGMVKPTKGRTDHDSAAPSLDSCVTVLRHNWRFSNSSGIGQLAAAINAGDADGALAYLDDAQMP
;
A
#
# COMPACT_ATOMS: atom_id res chain seq x y z
N MET A 1 -8.89 48.61 22.61
CA MET A 1 -8.38 48.17 21.30
C MET A 1 -7.43 47.02 21.58
N SER A 2 -7.95 45.79 21.60
CA SER A 2 -7.10 44.60 21.77
C SER A 2 -6.48 44.29 20.40
N GLU A 3 -5.16 44.35 20.31
CA GLU A 3 -4.43 43.72 19.21
C GLU A 3 -4.85 42.24 19.18
N HIS A 4 -5.56 41.84 18.13
CA HIS A 4 -5.77 40.41 17.87
C HIS A 4 -4.41 39.84 17.49
N ALA A 5 -3.69 39.30 18.48
CA ALA A 5 -2.50 38.50 18.23
C ALA A 5 -2.90 37.37 17.28
N THR A 6 -2.42 37.43 16.04
CA THR A 6 -2.76 36.47 14.99
C THR A 6 -2.28 35.10 15.42
N THR A 7 -3.20 34.15 15.52
CA THR A 7 -2.87 32.79 15.99
C THR A 7 -2.05 32.06 14.93
N PRO A 8 -1.21 31.06 15.30
CA PRO A 8 -0.46 30.27 14.32
C PRO A 8 -1.36 29.66 13.24
N LEU A 9 -2.59 29.28 13.61
CA LEU A 9 -3.59 28.73 12.71
C LEU A 9 -4.08 29.75 11.66
N GLU A 10 -4.28 31.01 12.06
CA GLU A 10 -4.67 32.08 11.14
C GLU A 10 -3.55 32.44 10.18
N VAL A 11 -2.29 32.45 10.65
CA VAL A 11 -1.13 32.68 9.79
C VAL A 11 -1.03 31.58 8.73
N LEU A 12 -1.03 30.31 9.13
CA LEU A 12 -0.91 29.20 8.19
C LEU A 12 -2.07 29.14 7.18
N HIS A 13 -3.29 29.43 7.63
CA HIS A 13 -4.45 29.53 6.75
C HIS A 13 -4.35 30.69 5.75
N GLY A 14 -3.86 31.86 6.19
CA GLY A 14 -3.61 33.01 5.31
C GLY A 14 -2.59 32.72 4.20
N HIS A 15 -1.69 31.75 4.42
CA HIS A 15 -0.73 31.27 3.45
C HIS A 15 -1.23 30.06 2.63
N GLY A 16 -2.46 29.61 2.82
CA GLY A 16 -3.05 28.48 2.10
C GLY A 16 -2.48 27.11 2.49
N LEU A 17 -1.78 27.00 3.63
CA LEU A 17 -1.28 25.73 4.14
C LEU A 17 -2.29 24.96 5.00
N LEU A 18 -3.37 25.59 5.46
CA LEU A 18 -4.44 24.95 6.23
C LEU A 18 -5.80 25.30 5.63
N ASP A 19 -6.67 24.31 5.52
CA ASP A 19 -8.07 24.50 5.15
C ASP A 19 -8.94 24.87 6.36
N GLU A 20 -10.19 25.28 6.11
CA GLU A 20 -11.13 25.59 7.19
C GLU A 20 -11.36 24.40 8.13
N ILE A 21 -11.43 23.18 7.57
CA ILE A 21 -11.65 21.96 8.34
C ILE A 21 -10.53 21.72 9.36
N ASP A 22 -9.27 21.98 8.97
CA ASP A 22 -8.11 21.83 9.86
C ASP A 22 -8.18 22.81 11.02
N ARG A 23 -8.58 24.05 10.73
CA ARG A 23 -8.77 25.08 11.76
C ARG A 23 -9.88 24.75 12.73
N TYR A 24 -11.04 24.33 12.23
CA TYR A 24 -12.17 23.95 13.08
C TYR A 24 -11.83 22.76 13.95
N PHE A 25 -11.22 21.72 13.37
CA PHE A 25 -10.75 20.55 14.10
C PHE A 25 -9.75 20.94 15.20
N ALA A 26 -8.70 21.68 14.85
CA ALA A 26 -7.67 22.13 15.78
C ALA A 26 -8.22 22.98 16.92
N THR A 27 -9.10 23.93 16.60
CA THR A 27 -9.76 24.78 17.60
C THR A 27 -10.60 23.94 18.54
N HIS A 28 -11.35 22.96 18.01
CA HIS A 28 -12.14 22.05 18.83
C HIS A 28 -11.26 21.21 19.76
N ILE A 29 -10.20 20.59 19.24
CA ILE A 29 -9.25 19.80 20.05
C ILE A 29 -8.63 20.63 21.17
N ALA A 30 -8.28 21.89 20.90
CA ALA A 30 -7.73 22.79 21.91
C ALA A 30 -8.72 23.12 23.04
N THR A 31 -10.04 23.05 22.81
CA THR A 31 -11.04 23.27 23.87
C THR A 31 -11.10 22.11 24.87
N LEU A 32 -10.60 20.93 24.49
CA LEU A 32 -10.56 19.73 25.34
C LEU A 32 -9.37 19.74 26.31
N ASP A 33 -8.32 20.52 26.03
CA ASP A 33 -7.20 20.76 26.95
C ASP A 33 -6.69 22.21 26.84
N LEU A 34 -7.24 23.07 27.70
CA LEU A 34 -6.89 24.48 27.78
C LEU A 34 -5.43 24.74 28.21
N LYS A 35 -4.74 23.76 28.80
CA LYS A 35 -3.34 23.94 29.25
C LYS A 35 -2.36 23.82 28.09
N ALA A 36 -2.54 22.82 27.22
CA ALA A 36 -1.71 22.65 26.02
C ALA A 36 -2.14 23.59 24.87
N GLY A 37 -3.43 23.98 24.85
CA GLY A 37 -4.03 25.06 24.06
C GLY A 37 -3.38 25.34 22.70
N PRO A 38 -2.51 26.37 22.55
CA PRO A 38 -1.93 26.73 21.26
C PRO A 38 -1.03 25.67 20.62
N ALA A 39 -0.19 24.99 21.40
CA ALA A 39 0.74 23.98 20.88
C ALA A 39 0.00 22.71 20.44
N LEU A 40 -1.05 22.35 21.19
CA LEU A 40 -1.96 21.27 20.84
C LEU A 40 -2.81 21.61 19.61
N ALA A 41 -3.33 22.84 19.52
CA ALA A 41 -4.09 23.30 18.37
C ALA A 41 -3.25 23.22 17.09
N LEU A 42 -2.01 23.72 17.13
CA LEU A 42 -1.10 23.65 15.99
C LEU A 42 -0.84 22.19 15.59
N ALA A 43 -0.49 21.33 16.54
CA ALA A 43 -0.26 19.91 16.27
C ALA A 43 -1.48 19.21 15.63
N ALA A 44 -2.68 19.49 16.15
CA ALA A 44 -3.93 18.98 15.62
C ALA A 44 -4.22 19.47 14.18
N ALA A 45 -3.91 20.74 13.88
CA ALA A 45 -4.06 21.29 12.53
C ALA A 45 -3.11 20.62 11.54
N LEU A 46 -1.84 20.46 11.92
CA LEU A 46 -0.82 19.86 11.05
C LEU A 46 -1.15 18.40 10.73
N VAL A 47 -1.52 17.59 11.74
CA VAL A 47 -1.87 16.19 11.47
C VAL A 47 -3.16 16.08 10.64
N SER A 48 -4.15 16.94 10.86
CA SER A 48 -5.37 16.99 10.03
C SER A 48 -5.03 17.28 8.57
N GLN A 49 -4.22 18.31 8.33
CA GLN A 49 -3.85 18.72 6.98
C GLN A 49 -3.02 17.66 6.26
N ARG A 50 -2.01 17.08 6.92
CA ARG A 50 -1.21 15.99 6.34
C ARG A 50 -2.07 14.76 6.05
N THR A 51 -3.04 14.47 6.91
CA THR A 51 -4.00 13.38 6.67
C THR A 51 -4.85 13.63 5.43
N LEU A 52 -5.33 14.85 5.23
CA LEU A 52 -6.07 15.22 4.01
C LEU A 52 -5.18 15.23 2.76
N ALA A 53 -3.87 15.46 2.93
CA ALA A 53 -2.87 15.38 1.86
C ALA A 53 -2.43 13.94 1.53
N GLY A 54 -2.90 12.93 2.28
CA GLY A 54 -2.64 11.51 2.01
C GLY A 54 -1.68 10.81 2.97
N ASP A 55 -1.15 11.50 4.00
CA ASP A 55 -0.30 10.85 5.00
C ASP A 55 -1.10 10.22 6.13
N VAL A 56 -0.57 9.16 6.74
CA VAL A 56 -1.19 8.52 7.92
C VAL A 56 -0.91 9.32 9.20
N CYS A 57 0.23 10.01 9.23
CA CYS A 57 0.72 10.80 10.35
C CYS A 57 1.63 11.92 9.87
N ILE A 58 1.98 12.81 10.80
CA ILE A 58 3.10 13.73 10.64
C ILE A 58 4.21 13.37 11.63
N ASP A 59 5.43 13.19 11.14
CA ASP A 59 6.61 13.12 12.00
C ASP A 59 7.02 14.53 12.40
N LEU A 60 6.84 14.88 13.68
CA LEU A 60 7.17 16.21 14.18
C LEU A 60 8.69 16.44 14.26
N ALA A 61 9.50 15.38 14.21
CA ALA A 61 10.95 15.46 14.21
C ALA A 61 11.56 15.54 12.80
N ASP A 62 10.78 15.25 11.75
CA ASP A 62 11.24 15.33 10.36
C ASP A 62 11.26 16.79 9.87
N GLU A 63 12.46 17.36 9.77
CA GLU A 63 12.67 18.71 9.27
C GLU A 63 12.18 18.90 7.83
N GLY A 64 12.18 17.86 6.99
CA GLY A 64 11.61 17.93 5.64
C GLY A 64 10.11 18.19 5.66
N LEU A 65 9.39 17.56 6.60
CA LEU A 65 7.95 17.76 6.79
C LEU A 65 7.62 19.06 7.53
N ILE A 66 8.49 19.48 8.46
CA ILE A 66 8.25 20.65 9.30
C ILE A 66 8.70 21.98 8.67
N LYS A 67 9.70 21.94 7.78
CA LYS A 67 10.28 23.12 7.13
C LYS A 67 9.24 24.08 6.51
N PRO A 68 8.22 23.63 5.75
CA PRO A 68 7.22 24.55 5.17
C PRO A 68 6.48 25.38 6.23
N TYR A 69 6.20 24.80 7.39
CA TYR A 69 5.54 25.51 8.49
C TYR A 69 6.52 26.41 9.24
N ARG A 70 7.78 25.98 9.41
CA ARG A 70 8.83 26.77 10.07
C ARG A 70 9.17 28.03 9.29
N GLU A 71 9.23 27.96 7.97
CA GLU A 71 9.52 29.13 7.11
C GLU A 71 8.46 30.23 7.25
N ILE A 72 7.22 29.87 7.61
CA ILE A 72 6.10 30.79 7.78
C ILE A 72 5.96 31.25 9.23
N LEU A 73 6.04 30.31 10.18
CA LEU A 73 5.79 30.58 11.60
C LEU A 73 7.03 31.13 12.34
N GLY A 74 8.25 30.84 11.87
CA GLY A 74 9.48 31.24 12.55
C GLY A 74 9.46 30.84 14.04
N ASP A 75 9.68 31.82 14.91
CA ASP A 75 9.70 31.65 16.37
C ASP A 75 8.34 31.30 17.00
N ILE A 76 7.24 31.39 16.24
CA ILE A 76 5.90 30.99 16.68
C ILE A 76 5.80 29.45 16.75
N LEU A 77 6.60 28.73 15.96
CA LEU A 77 6.63 27.27 15.98
C LEU A 77 7.26 26.78 17.30
N PRO A 78 6.58 25.89 18.07
CA PRO A 78 7.12 25.38 19.32
C PRO A 78 8.45 24.61 19.12
N ALA A 79 9.38 24.79 20.06
CA ALA A 79 10.61 23.99 20.08
C ALA A 79 10.29 22.50 20.31
N LEU A 80 10.79 21.62 19.44
CA LEU A 80 10.41 20.21 19.38
C LEU A 80 10.43 19.47 20.74
N PRO A 81 11.49 19.56 21.58
CA PRO A 81 11.51 18.83 22.85
C PRO A 81 10.38 19.26 23.80
N LYS A 82 10.11 20.56 23.87
CA LYS A 82 9.05 21.12 24.70
C LYS A 82 7.68 20.80 24.11
N TRP A 83 7.56 20.84 22.80
CA TRP A 83 6.31 20.53 22.10
C TRP A 83 5.88 19.08 22.33
N LEU A 84 6.80 18.13 22.17
CA LEU A 84 6.51 16.71 22.44
C LEU A 84 6.15 16.47 23.91
N GLU A 85 6.79 17.15 24.85
CA GLU A 85 6.45 17.06 26.27
C GLU A 85 5.02 17.57 26.54
N ASP A 86 4.68 18.75 26.02
CA ASP A 86 3.35 19.34 26.19
C ASP A 86 2.25 18.47 25.57
N LEU A 87 2.52 17.87 24.41
CA LEU A 87 1.61 16.92 23.76
C LEU A 87 1.44 15.65 24.61
N ARG A 88 2.51 15.04 25.11
CA ARG A 88 2.43 13.81 25.93
C ARG A 88 1.68 14.00 27.24
N GLN A 89 1.74 15.19 27.83
CA GLN A 89 1.01 15.52 29.06
C GLN A 89 -0.49 15.80 28.82
N SER A 90 -0.89 16.00 27.57
CA SER A 90 -2.26 16.36 27.23
C SER A 90 -3.22 15.17 27.35
N PRO A 91 -4.41 15.32 27.97
CA PRO A 91 -5.41 14.25 28.11
C PRO A 91 -6.10 13.88 26.80
N VAL A 92 -5.82 14.58 25.69
CA VAL A 92 -6.34 14.25 24.34
C VAL A 92 -5.36 13.54 23.44
N VAL A 93 -4.10 13.42 23.86
CA VAL A 93 -3.06 12.69 23.15
C VAL A 93 -2.83 11.37 23.86
N ALA A 94 -3.05 10.26 23.17
CA ALA A 94 -2.88 8.92 23.71
C ALA A 94 -1.42 8.48 23.59
N LEU A 95 -1.00 7.70 24.59
CA LEU A 95 0.07 6.73 24.42
C LEU A 95 -0.49 5.54 23.64
N PRO A 96 0.33 4.82 22.84
CA PRO A 96 -0.12 3.65 22.11
C PRO A 96 -0.89 2.66 23.00
N GLY A 97 -2.16 2.41 22.67
CA GLY A 97 -3.05 1.50 23.43
C GLY A 97 -4.24 2.18 24.13
N ASP A 98 -4.22 3.50 24.29
CA ASP A 98 -5.35 4.29 24.82
C ASP A 98 -6.24 4.87 23.71
N TYR A 99 -7.54 5.02 23.99
CA TYR A 99 -8.48 5.69 23.09
C TYR A 99 -8.56 7.19 23.38
N ARG A 100 -7.87 8.01 22.59
CA ARG A 100 -7.98 9.49 22.61
C ARG A 100 -7.95 10.02 21.17
N PRO A 101 -8.39 11.27 20.90
CA PRO A 101 -8.48 11.79 19.52
C PRO A 101 -7.16 11.75 18.75
N LEU A 102 -6.05 12.05 19.42
CA LEU A 102 -4.70 12.04 18.84
C LEU A 102 -3.87 10.91 19.46
N VAL A 103 -2.90 10.38 18.73
CA VAL A 103 -1.90 9.43 19.23
C VAL A 103 -0.52 9.98 18.91
N LEU A 104 0.36 10.07 19.90
CA LEU A 104 1.76 10.42 19.71
C LEU A 104 2.61 9.21 20.07
N ASP A 105 3.35 8.68 19.11
CA ASP A 105 4.21 7.53 19.34
C ASP A 105 5.58 7.93 19.92
N GLU A 106 6.42 6.92 20.20
CA GLU A 106 7.74 7.13 20.77
C GLU A 106 8.71 7.82 19.79
N ALA A 107 8.50 7.67 18.48
CA ALA A 107 9.32 8.27 17.45
C ALA A 107 9.01 9.77 17.24
N GLY A 108 7.92 10.28 17.81
CA GLY A 108 7.48 11.67 17.62
C GLY A 108 6.50 11.85 16.46
N ARG A 109 5.91 10.75 15.97
CA ARG A 109 4.89 10.75 14.94
C ARG A 109 3.52 10.95 15.57
N LEU A 110 2.80 11.96 15.08
CA LEU A 110 1.48 12.33 15.53
C LEU A 110 0.42 11.84 14.54
N TYR A 111 -0.60 11.18 15.07
CA TYR A 111 -1.69 10.56 14.32
C TYR A 111 -3.05 11.08 14.78
N LEU A 112 -4.02 11.08 13.87
CA LEU A 112 -5.42 10.92 14.25
C LEU A 112 -5.66 9.46 14.65
N TYR A 113 -6.31 9.21 15.79
CA TYR A 113 -6.46 7.85 16.34
C TYR A 113 -7.01 6.83 15.35
N ARG A 114 -7.97 7.24 14.52
CA ARG A 114 -8.56 6.37 13.48
C ARG A 114 -7.47 5.77 12.59
N TYR A 115 -6.53 6.58 12.13
CA TYR A 115 -5.49 6.16 11.18
C TYR A 115 -4.40 5.35 11.87
N TRP A 116 -4.02 5.73 13.09
CA TRP A 116 -3.15 4.89 13.92
C TRP A 116 -3.75 3.49 14.13
N ALA A 117 -5.03 3.39 14.49
CA ALA A 117 -5.69 2.12 14.71
C ALA A 117 -5.78 1.26 13.43
N LEU A 118 -6.03 1.89 12.28
CA LEU A 118 -6.01 1.21 10.98
C LEU A 118 -4.60 0.70 10.65
N GLU A 119 -3.55 1.50 10.87
CA GLU A 119 -2.16 1.12 10.65
C GLU A 119 -1.79 -0.11 11.49
N GLN A 120 -2.13 -0.09 12.79
CA GLN A 120 -1.86 -1.24 13.67
C GLN A 120 -2.61 -2.50 13.21
N ARG A 121 -3.87 -2.37 12.78
CA ARG A 121 -4.66 -3.50 12.25
C ARG A 121 -4.04 -4.08 10.98
N VAL A 122 -3.66 -3.22 10.03
CA VAL A 122 -3.01 -3.63 8.79
C VAL A 122 -1.68 -4.30 9.07
N ALA A 123 -0.81 -3.67 9.88
CA ALA A 123 0.49 -4.22 10.23
C ALA A 123 0.38 -5.60 10.91
N ALA A 124 -0.54 -5.75 11.87
CA ALA A 124 -0.78 -7.03 12.54
C ALA A 124 -1.31 -8.10 11.57
N ALA A 125 -2.28 -7.75 10.72
CA ALA A 125 -2.91 -8.69 9.80
C ALA A 125 -1.99 -9.14 8.65
N ILE A 126 -1.09 -8.26 8.18
CA ILE A 126 -0.06 -8.61 7.20
C ILE A 126 1.00 -9.50 7.86
N ARG A 127 1.49 -9.12 9.06
CA ARG A 127 2.47 -9.93 9.80
C ARG A 127 1.96 -11.34 10.07
N ALA A 128 0.73 -11.47 10.59
CA ALA A 128 0.11 -12.75 10.86
C ALA A 128 0.04 -13.66 9.62
N ARG A 129 -0.26 -13.10 8.44
CA ARG A 129 -0.27 -13.86 7.18
C ARG A 129 1.12 -14.24 6.68
N ALA A 130 2.10 -13.36 6.84
CA ALA A 130 3.48 -13.61 6.43
C ALA A 130 4.18 -14.66 7.31
N GLU A 131 3.83 -14.69 8.60
CA GLU A 131 4.36 -15.63 9.59
C GLU A 131 3.60 -16.97 9.62
N ASN A 132 2.45 -17.05 8.96
CA ASN A 132 1.64 -18.27 8.92
C ASN A 132 2.40 -19.42 8.21
N ALA A 133 2.07 -20.65 8.61
CA ALA A 133 2.67 -21.84 8.05
C ALA A 133 2.39 -21.94 6.53
N PRO A 134 3.41 -22.25 5.72
CA PRO A 134 3.22 -22.51 4.29
C PRO A 134 2.15 -23.56 4.01
N PHE A 135 1.53 -23.49 2.84
CA PHE A 135 0.63 -24.54 2.38
C PHE A 135 1.43 -25.81 2.08
N VAL A 136 0.85 -26.95 2.45
CA VAL A 136 1.37 -28.26 2.06
C VAL A 136 0.99 -28.51 0.62
N ILE A 137 1.98 -28.59 -0.26
CA ILE A 137 1.82 -28.79 -1.70
C ILE A 137 2.70 -29.97 -2.15
N ASP A 138 2.30 -30.66 -3.22
CA ASP A 138 3.15 -31.67 -3.84
C ASP A 138 4.27 -30.99 -4.63
N GLU A 139 5.50 -31.11 -4.12
CA GLU A 139 6.69 -30.50 -4.73
C GLU A 139 6.98 -31.05 -6.14
N THR A 140 6.58 -32.30 -6.44
CA THR A 140 6.75 -32.89 -7.77
C THR A 140 5.84 -32.19 -8.79
N THR A 141 4.56 -32.05 -8.44
CA THR A 141 3.59 -31.30 -9.25
C THR A 141 4.01 -29.83 -9.36
N LEU A 142 4.43 -29.19 -8.26
CA LEU A 142 4.92 -27.80 -8.28
C LEU A 142 6.06 -27.61 -9.28
N ALA A 143 7.11 -28.43 -9.20
CA ALA A 143 8.27 -28.32 -10.09
C ALA A 143 7.87 -28.52 -11.55
N SER A 144 7.11 -29.58 -11.84
CA SER A 144 6.68 -29.88 -13.21
C SER A 144 5.73 -28.83 -13.81
N SER A 145 4.84 -28.25 -12.99
CA SER A 145 3.97 -27.15 -13.40
C SER A 145 4.74 -25.84 -13.62
N LEU A 146 5.68 -25.52 -12.74
CA LEU A 146 6.53 -24.34 -12.89
C LEU A 146 7.37 -24.41 -14.16
N ASP A 147 7.95 -25.57 -14.49
CA ASP A 147 8.79 -25.71 -15.68
C ASP A 147 7.97 -25.61 -16.98
N LYS A 148 6.70 -26.03 -16.96
CA LYS A 148 5.76 -25.83 -18.09
C LYS A 148 5.33 -24.38 -18.24
N LEU A 149 5.01 -23.70 -17.13
CA LEU A 149 4.47 -22.33 -17.14
C LEU A 149 5.57 -21.26 -17.29
N PHE A 150 6.79 -21.57 -16.87
CA PHE A 150 7.95 -20.68 -16.92
C PHE A 150 9.18 -21.41 -17.48
N PRO A 151 9.23 -21.66 -18.81
CA PRO A 151 10.36 -22.30 -19.46
C PRO A 151 11.69 -21.57 -19.21
N ALA A 152 12.79 -22.32 -19.09
CA ALA A 152 14.11 -21.81 -18.68
C ALA A 152 14.73 -20.81 -19.68
N ASP A 153 14.26 -20.84 -20.93
CA ASP A 153 14.63 -19.99 -22.06
C ASP A 153 13.94 -18.61 -22.03
N THR A 154 12.96 -18.40 -21.16
CA THR A 154 12.34 -17.08 -20.94
C THR A 154 13.06 -16.29 -19.85
N PRO A 155 13.30 -14.97 -20.03
CA PRO A 155 13.81 -14.07 -18.97
C PRO A 155 12.74 -13.78 -17.90
N ALA A 156 12.09 -14.83 -17.38
CA ALA A 156 10.95 -14.81 -16.46
C ALA A 156 11.30 -15.42 -15.09
N ARG A 157 12.58 -15.41 -14.70
CA ARG A 157 13.05 -16.01 -13.43
C ARG A 157 12.37 -15.39 -12.21
N ASP A 158 12.20 -14.07 -12.23
CA ASP A 158 11.46 -13.30 -11.23
C ASP A 158 9.97 -13.68 -11.19
N GLN A 159 9.33 -13.84 -12.34
CA GLN A 159 7.94 -14.31 -12.45
C GLN A 159 7.77 -15.75 -11.92
N ARG A 160 8.74 -16.63 -12.19
CA ARG A 160 8.78 -18.01 -11.66
C ARG A 160 8.92 -18.00 -10.13
N THR A 161 9.79 -17.16 -9.59
CA THR A 161 9.94 -16.99 -8.13
C THR A 161 8.65 -16.45 -7.49
N ALA A 162 8.02 -15.44 -8.11
CA ALA A 162 6.75 -14.90 -7.65
C ALA A 162 5.66 -15.99 -7.60
N ALA A 163 5.60 -16.87 -8.61
CA ALA A 163 4.66 -17.96 -8.65
C ALA A 163 4.91 -19.04 -7.59
N MET A 164 6.18 -19.39 -7.35
CA MET A 164 6.56 -20.30 -6.28
C MET A 164 6.18 -19.76 -4.89
N ILE A 165 6.42 -18.47 -4.63
CA ILE A 165 6.04 -17.81 -3.37
C ILE A 165 4.51 -17.79 -3.22
N ALA A 166 3.78 -17.38 -4.26
CA ALA A 166 2.32 -17.36 -4.25
C ALA A 166 1.70 -18.76 -4.07
N ALA A 167 2.36 -19.81 -4.55
CA ALA A 167 1.95 -21.21 -4.36
C ALA A 167 2.22 -21.74 -2.94
N ARG A 168 3.18 -21.19 -2.21
CA ARG A 168 3.55 -21.67 -0.87
C ARG A 168 2.99 -20.83 0.27
N ARG A 169 2.78 -19.52 0.08
CA ARG A 169 2.45 -18.60 1.16
C ARG A 169 1.02 -18.04 1.09
N PRO A 170 0.40 -17.70 2.25
CA PRO A 170 -0.88 -16.98 2.28
C PRO A 170 -0.78 -15.53 1.82
N LEU A 171 0.42 -14.93 1.87
CA LEU A 171 0.68 -13.58 1.36
C LEU A 171 1.75 -13.64 0.27
N SER A 172 1.48 -12.99 -0.85
CA SER A 172 2.47 -12.71 -1.90
C SER A 172 2.29 -11.29 -2.41
N ILE A 173 3.38 -10.52 -2.46
CA ILE A 173 3.43 -9.16 -2.96
C ILE A 173 4.34 -9.15 -4.18
N ILE A 174 3.79 -8.81 -5.34
CA ILE A 174 4.49 -8.81 -6.62
C ILE A 174 4.54 -7.37 -7.12
N SER A 175 5.71 -6.77 -6.95
CA SER A 175 6.02 -5.42 -7.42
C SER A 175 6.60 -5.46 -8.82
N GLY A 176 6.34 -4.44 -9.64
CA GLY A 176 7.09 -4.21 -10.87
C GLY A 176 6.52 -3.06 -11.68
N GLY A 177 7.36 -2.43 -12.49
CA GLY A 177 6.98 -1.31 -13.34
C GLY A 177 5.91 -1.64 -14.40
N PRO A 178 5.44 -0.65 -15.16
CA PRO A 178 4.59 -0.89 -16.34
C PRO A 178 5.33 -1.77 -17.36
N GLY A 179 4.65 -2.78 -17.90
CA GLY A 179 5.23 -3.67 -18.90
C GLY A 179 6.08 -4.83 -18.38
N THR A 180 6.24 -4.98 -17.06
CA THR A 180 6.98 -6.12 -16.45
C THR A 180 6.23 -7.46 -16.47
N GLY A 181 5.02 -7.49 -17.03
CA GLY A 181 4.22 -8.70 -17.16
C GLY A 181 3.50 -9.14 -15.88
N LYS A 182 3.20 -8.21 -14.94
CA LYS A 182 2.42 -8.49 -13.70
C LYS A 182 1.15 -9.29 -13.97
N THR A 183 0.31 -8.83 -14.89
CA THR A 183 -0.97 -9.49 -15.24
C THR A 183 -0.75 -10.87 -15.87
N ALA A 184 0.25 -11.04 -16.75
CA ALA A 184 0.58 -12.35 -17.32
C ALA A 184 1.08 -13.33 -16.24
N THR A 185 1.87 -12.82 -15.29
CA THR A 185 2.35 -13.58 -14.13
C THR A 185 1.18 -14.01 -13.25
N ALA A 186 0.24 -13.11 -12.98
CA ALA A 186 -0.98 -13.39 -12.21
C ALA A 186 -1.77 -14.56 -12.78
N ILE A 187 -1.98 -14.58 -14.10
CA ILE A 187 -2.72 -15.64 -14.78
C ILE A 187 -1.99 -16.99 -14.62
N ARG A 188 -0.67 -17.02 -14.88
CA ARG A 188 0.14 -18.23 -14.68
C ARG A 188 0.12 -18.72 -13.23
N ILE A 189 0.07 -17.80 -12.25
CA ILE A 189 -0.07 -18.15 -10.83
C ILE A 189 -1.41 -18.84 -10.57
N LEU A 190 -2.52 -18.31 -11.08
CA LEU A 190 -3.85 -18.92 -10.89
C LEU A 190 -3.90 -20.32 -11.51
N THR A 191 -3.32 -20.49 -12.70
CA THR A 191 -3.19 -21.79 -13.35
C THR A 191 -2.34 -22.77 -12.56
N LEU A 192 -1.21 -22.31 -12.03
CA LEU A 192 -0.37 -23.12 -11.13
C LEU A 192 -1.16 -23.57 -9.90
N LEU A 193 -1.85 -22.64 -9.23
CA LEU A 193 -2.64 -22.93 -8.04
C LEU A 193 -3.74 -23.95 -8.33
N GLN A 194 -4.43 -23.84 -9.46
CA GLN A 194 -5.46 -24.80 -9.86
C GLN A 194 -4.87 -26.19 -10.19
N GLN A 195 -3.68 -26.26 -10.78
CA GLN A 195 -3.00 -27.53 -11.03
C GLN A 195 -2.56 -28.22 -9.74
N LEU A 196 -2.20 -27.44 -8.71
CA LEU A 196 -1.82 -27.96 -7.39
C LEU A 196 -3.03 -28.44 -6.57
N ASP A 197 -4.21 -27.86 -6.77
CA ASP A 197 -5.46 -28.29 -6.14
C ASP A 197 -6.39 -29.00 -7.14
N SER A 198 -6.07 -30.26 -7.45
CA SER A 198 -6.84 -31.08 -8.38
C SER A 198 -8.17 -31.59 -7.83
N LYS A 199 -8.46 -31.38 -6.55
CA LYS A 199 -9.63 -31.96 -5.87
C LYS A 199 -10.91 -31.17 -6.13
N ARG A 200 -10.80 -29.85 -6.27
CA ARG A 200 -11.93 -28.97 -6.58
C ARG A 200 -11.48 -27.71 -7.31
N PRO A 201 -12.39 -27.07 -8.07
CA PRO A 201 -12.17 -25.72 -8.56
C PRO A 201 -11.92 -24.73 -7.42
N LEU A 202 -10.93 -23.85 -7.60
CA LEU A 202 -10.66 -22.75 -6.67
C LEU A 202 -11.68 -21.63 -6.84
N ARG A 203 -12.14 -21.05 -5.72
CA ARG A 203 -12.93 -19.81 -5.74
C ARG A 203 -11.96 -18.63 -5.77
N VAL A 204 -11.97 -17.87 -6.86
CA VAL A 204 -10.99 -16.80 -7.11
C VAL A 204 -11.71 -15.46 -7.13
N ALA A 205 -11.23 -14.49 -6.37
CA ALA A 205 -11.58 -13.08 -6.55
C ALA A 205 -10.45 -12.37 -7.28
N LEU A 206 -10.76 -11.79 -8.43
CA LEU A 206 -9.89 -10.92 -9.18
C LEU A 206 -10.40 -9.50 -9.03
N THR A 207 -9.58 -8.67 -8.40
CA THR A 207 -10.04 -7.35 -8.00
C THR A 207 -9.01 -6.28 -8.25
N ALA A 208 -9.50 -5.05 -8.33
CA ALA A 208 -8.69 -3.86 -8.46
C ALA A 208 -9.43 -2.68 -7.81
N PRO A 209 -8.72 -1.60 -7.44
CA PRO A 209 -9.36 -0.42 -6.87
C PRO A 209 -10.35 0.26 -7.82
N THR A 210 -10.08 0.26 -9.13
CA THR A 210 -10.88 0.95 -10.15
C THR A 210 -11.59 0.01 -11.12
N GLY A 211 -12.73 0.43 -11.65
CA GLY A 211 -13.50 -0.35 -12.62
C GLY A 211 -12.74 -0.60 -13.93
N LYS A 212 -11.92 0.35 -14.37
CA LYS A 212 -11.08 0.22 -15.57
C LYS A 212 -9.99 -0.84 -15.38
N ALA A 213 -9.32 -0.85 -14.23
CA ALA A 213 -8.32 -1.87 -13.92
C ALA A 213 -8.96 -3.26 -13.80
N ALA A 214 -10.12 -3.36 -13.14
CA ALA A 214 -10.86 -4.62 -13.05
C ALA A 214 -11.32 -5.14 -14.42
N ALA A 215 -11.77 -4.26 -15.32
CA ALA A 215 -12.12 -4.62 -16.70
C ALA A 215 -10.90 -5.12 -17.47
N ARG A 216 -9.77 -4.41 -17.39
CA ARG A 216 -8.50 -4.82 -18.00
C ARG A 216 -8.04 -6.19 -17.51
N LEU A 217 -8.18 -6.47 -16.22
CA LEU A 217 -7.84 -7.77 -15.63
C LEU A 217 -8.74 -8.90 -16.18
N ARG A 218 -10.03 -8.62 -16.35
CA ARG A 218 -10.99 -9.54 -16.99
C ARG A 218 -10.60 -9.81 -18.45
N ASP A 219 -10.33 -8.77 -19.21
CA ASP A 219 -9.97 -8.88 -20.63
C ASP A 219 -8.65 -9.63 -20.81
N ALA A 220 -7.68 -9.41 -19.91
CA ALA A 220 -6.41 -10.11 -19.94
C ALA A 220 -6.57 -11.63 -19.73
N LEU A 221 -7.48 -12.06 -18.87
CA LEU A 221 -7.80 -13.48 -18.69
C LEU A 221 -8.40 -14.10 -19.95
N ILE A 222 -9.42 -13.45 -20.52
CA ILE A 222 -10.13 -13.94 -21.70
C ILE A 222 -9.15 -14.09 -22.88
N ASN A 223 -8.21 -13.14 -23.02
CA ASN A 223 -7.30 -13.09 -24.15
C ASN A 223 -5.94 -13.80 -23.94
N ALA A 224 -5.63 -14.35 -22.76
CA ALA A 224 -4.29 -14.86 -22.46
C ALA A 224 -3.92 -16.15 -23.21
N ASP A 225 -4.87 -17.07 -23.39
CA ASP A 225 -4.76 -18.36 -24.11
C ASP A 225 -6.14 -19.06 -24.05
N PRO A 226 -6.64 -19.65 -25.16
CA PRO A 226 -7.90 -20.41 -25.15
C PRO A 226 -7.93 -21.58 -24.16
N SER A 227 -6.77 -22.14 -23.79
CA SER A 227 -6.68 -23.19 -22.76
C SER A 227 -6.97 -22.69 -21.35
N TYR A 228 -6.91 -21.37 -21.08
CA TYR A 228 -7.30 -20.80 -19.78
C TYR A 228 -8.81 -20.83 -19.56
N GLU A 229 -9.62 -20.66 -20.61
CA GLU A 229 -11.09 -20.74 -20.51
C GLU A 229 -11.55 -22.11 -20.02
N GLN A 230 -10.75 -23.14 -20.30
CA GLN A 230 -11.00 -24.53 -19.89
C GLN A 230 -10.55 -24.84 -18.45
N LEU A 231 -9.98 -23.87 -17.74
CA LEU A 231 -9.52 -24.10 -16.37
C LEU A 231 -10.69 -24.13 -15.39
N PRO A 232 -10.74 -25.11 -14.46
CA PRO A 232 -11.90 -25.30 -13.59
C PRO A 232 -12.32 -24.07 -12.75
N PHE A 233 -11.39 -23.19 -12.38
CA PHE A 233 -11.70 -22.01 -11.56
C PHE A 233 -12.42 -20.89 -12.32
N THR A 234 -12.47 -20.89 -13.66
CA THR A 234 -13.04 -19.77 -14.43
C THR A 234 -14.50 -19.51 -14.10
N GLU A 235 -15.30 -20.57 -13.92
CA GLU A 235 -16.72 -20.47 -13.53
C GLU A 235 -16.91 -19.91 -12.12
N LEU A 236 -15.94 -20.10 -11.23
CA LEU A 236 -15.95 -19.61 -9.85
C LEU A 236 -15.12 -18.35 -9.65
N THR A 237 -14.72 -17.71 -10.74
CA THR A 237 -13.95 -16.47 -10.71
C THR A 237 -14.87 -15.27 -10.69
N GLU A 238 -14.82 -14.51 -9.60
CA GLU A 238 -15.45 -13.21 -9.54
C GLU A 238 -14.45 -12.13 -9.97
N THR A 239 -14.81 -11.30 -10.96
CA THR A 239 -14.02 -10.11 -11.31
C THR A 239 -14.79 -8.83 -11.01
N ALA A 240 -14.32 -8.05 -10.04
CA ALA A 240 -15.01 -6.86 -9.54
C ALA A 240 -14.03 -5.83 -8.96
N THR A 241 -14.47 -4.60 -8.74
CA THR A 241 -13.68 -3.66 -7.93
C THR A 241 -13.63 -4.10 -6.46
N LEU A 242 -12.62 -3.65 -5.71
CA LEU A 242 -12.50 -3.98 -4.28
C LEU A 242 -13.74 -3.55 -3.50
N HIS A 243 -14.26 -2.36 -3.79
CA HIS A 243 -15.48 -1.85 -3.18
C HIS A 243 -16.69 -2.76 -3.41
N ARG A 244 -16.82 -3.32 -4.62
CA ARG A 244 -17.90 -4.24 -4.95
C ARG A 244 -17.69 -5.61 -4.30
N LEU A 245 -16.47 -6.14 -4.31
CA LEU A 245 -16.12 -7.41 -3.66
C LEU A 245 -16.42 -7.38 -2.16
N LEU A 246 -16.07 -6.28 -1.49
CA LEU A 246 -16.30 -6.07 -0.06
C LEU A 246 -17.75 -5.66 0.26
N GLY A 247 -18.59 -5.44 -0.77
CA GLY A 247 -19.99 -5.09 -0.63
C GLY A 247 -20.24 -3.72 0.00
N PHE A 248 -19.42 -2.72 -0.32
CA PHE A 248 -19.63 -1.35 0.15
C PHE A 248 -21.00 -0.83 -0.30
N ARG A 249 -21.76 -0.33 0.67
CA ARG A 249 -23.07 0.31 0.46
C ARG A 249 -22.90 1.83 0.39
N ALA A 250 -23.95 2.54 -0.01
CA ALA A 250 -23.96 4.01 -0.09
C ALA A 250 -23.64 4.73 1.23
N ASN A 251 -23.77 4.03 2.37
CA ASN A 251 -23.40 4.54 3.69
C ASN A 251 -21.90 4.34 4.04
N GLY A 252 -21.07 3.89 3.09
CA GLY A 252 -19.64 3.66 3.29
C GLY A 252 -19.30 2.42 4.12
N ARG A 253 -20.29 1.59 4.51
CA ARG A 253 -20.02 0.37 5.28
C ARG A 253 -19.85 -0.84 4.35
N PRO A 254 -18.81 -1.66 4.54
CA PRO A 254 -18.66 -2.93 3.84
C PRO A 254 -19.69 -3.95 4.37
N ALA A 255 -20.09 -4.88 3.51
CA ALA A 255 -20.89 -6.04 3.91
C ALA A 255 -19.99 -7.20 4.39
N ALA A 256 -18.78 -7.30 3.83
CA ALA A 256 -17.78 -8.26 4.25
C ALA A 256 -16.94 -7.72 5.41
N GLY A 257 -16.50 -8.62 6.29
CA GLY A 257 -15.68 -8.30 7.46
C GLY A 257 -15.44 -9.55 8.31
N ALA A 258 -14.95 -9.38 9.54
CA ALA A 258 -14.62 -10.52 10.40
C ALA A 258 -15.83 -11.45 10.67
N ASP A 259 -17.03 -10.89 10.85
CA ASP A 259 -18.26 -11.66 11.11
C ASP A 259 -18.86 -12.30 9.84
N HIS A 260 -18.51 -11.76 8.67
CA HIS A 260 -19.00 -12.22 7.37
C HIS A 260 -17.82 -12.28 6.39
N PRO A 261 -16.91 -13.26 6.55
CA PRO A 261 -15.70 -13.32 5.76
C PRO A 261 -16.00 -13.67 4.30
N LEU A 262 -15.13 -13.22 3.40
CA LEU A 262 -15.10 -13.65 2.01
C LEU A 262 -14.86 -15.16 1.96
N THR A 263 -15.49 -15.79 0.98
CA THR A 263 -15.43 -17.25 0.82
C THR A 263 -14.39 -17.69 -0.21
N HIS A 264 -13.62 -16.77 -0.76
CA HIS A 264 -12.64 -17.06 -1.81
C HIS A 264 -11.39 -17.77 -1.25
N ASP A 265 -10.88 -18.71 -2.02
CA ASP A 265 -9.65 -19.46 -1.71
C ASP A 265 -8.41 -18.61 -2.10
N VAL A 266 -8.55 -17.81 -3.16
CA VAL A 266 -7.54 -16.88 -3.67
C VAL A 266 -8.16 -15.51 -3.91
N VAL A 267 -7.54 -14.45 -3.40
CA VAL A 267 -7.88 -13.06 -3.70
C VAL A 267 -6.65 -12.38 -4.30
N LEU A 268 -6.77 -12.00 -5.57
CA LEU A 268 -5.75 -11.29 -6.30
C LEU A 268 -6.17 -9.85 -6.55
N VAL A 269 -5.31 -8.92 -6.15
CA VAL A 269 -5.56 -7.49 -6.25
C VAL A 269 -4.56 -6.87 -7.22
N ASP A 270 -5.02 -6.40 -8.38
CA ASP A 270 -4.23 -5.61 -9.33
C ASP A 270 -4.30 -4.11 -9.00
N GLU A 271 -3.27 -3.35 -9.39
CA GLU A 271 -3.10 -1.92 -9.05
C GLU A 271 -3.16 -1.64 -7.53
N ALA A 272 -2.50 -2.50 -6.74
CA ALA A 272 -2.49 -2.40 -5.28
C ALA A 272 -1.83 -1.12 -4.72
N SER A 273 -1.07 -0.38 -5.53
CA SER A 273 -0.52 0.93 -5.19
C SER A 273 -1.62 1.98 -4.93
N MET A 274 -2.80 1.80 -5.52
CA MET A 274 -3.95 2.70 -5.33
C MET A 274 -4.82 2.34 -4.11
N ILE A 275 -4.43 1.37 -3.28
CA ILE A 275 -5.21 0.97 -2.09
C ILE A 275 -4.77 1.82 -0.90
N ASP A 276 -5.70 2.61 -0.35
CA ASP A 276 -5.48 3.33 0.91
C ASP A 276 -5.51 2.40 2.14
N LEU A 277 -5.13 2.98 3.28
CA LEU A 277 -5.04 2.25 4.53
C LEU A 277 -6.38 1.66 5.01
N ASN A 278 -7.49 2.37 4.79
CA ASN A 278 -8.81 1.94 5.24
C ASN A 278 -9.36 0.77 4.41
N LEU A 279 -9.20 0.84 3.09
CA LEU A 279 -9.60 -0.22 2.17
C LEU A 279 -8.74 -1.46 2.38
N MET A 280 -7.43 -1.30 2.63
CA MET A 280 -6.55 -2.42 2.99
C MET A 280 -6.98 -3.07 4.32
N ALA A 281 -7.24 -2.28 5.37
CA ALA A 281 -7.70 -2.80 6.65
C ALA A 281 -8.99 -3.60 6.49
N THR A 282 -9.95 -3.05 5.74
CA THR A 282 -11.24 -3.70 5.46
C THR A 282 -11.06 -5.00 4.69
N LEU A 283 -10.20 -5.02 3.67
CA LEU A 283 -9.86 -6.23 2.92
C LEU A 283 -9.27 -7.30 3.84
N LEU A 284 -8.27 -6.95 4.64
CA LEU A 284 -7.58 -7.90 5.51
C LEU A 284 -8.48 -8.48 6.60
N GLU A 285 -9.48 -7.74 7.06
CA GLU A 285 -10.49 -8.24 8.00
C GLU A 285 -11.54 -9.14 7.38
N ALA A 286 -11.88 -8.88 6.12
CA ALA A 286 -12.81 -9.72 5.37
C ALA A 286 -12.19 -11.05 4.93
N LEU A 287 -10.86 -11.20 4.98
CA LEU A 287 -10.16 -12.39 4.52
C LEU A 287 -9.83 -13.34 5.69
N PRO A 288 -10.23 -14.62 5.63
CA PRO A 288 -9.68 -15.65 6.50
C PRO A 288 -8.14 -15.72 6.42
N GLU A 289 -7.48 -16.11 7.52
CA GLU A 289 -6.01 -16.15 7.61
C GLU A 289 -5.35 -17.07 6.58
N ARG A 290 -6.06 -18.12 6.17
CA ARG A 290 -5.61 -19.13 5.20
C ARG A 290 -6.01 -18.79 3.76
N THR A 291 -6.68 -17.67 3.48
CA THR A 291 -6.93 -17.23 2.11
C THR A 291 -5.63 -16.72 1.50
N ARG A 292 -5.34 -17.11 0.25
CA ARG A 292 -4.17 -16.59 -0.47
C ARG A 292 -4.45 -15.18 -0.95
N LEU A 293 -3.77 -14.20 -0.38
CA LEU A 293 -3.77 -12.82 -0.82
C LEU A 293 -2.56 -12.54 -1.71
N ILE A 294 -2.82 -12.16 -2.96
CA ILE A 294 -1.80 -11.79 -3.95
C ILE A 294 -1.99 -10.31 -4.28
N LEU A 295 -1.04 -9.46 -3.91
CA LEU A 295 -1.04 -8.03 -4.24
C LEU A 295 -0.11 -7.77 -5.41
N LEU A 296 -0.63 -7.19 -6.50
CA LEU A 296 0.16 -6.76 -7.65
C LEU A 296 0.15 -5.25 -7.72
N GLY A 297 1.30 -4.63 -7.89
CA GLY A 297 1.35 -3.19 -8.05
C GLY A 297 2.74 -2.67 -8.37
N ASP A 298 2.86 -1.36 -8.32
CA ASP A 298 4.09 -0.64 -8.61
C ASP A 298 4.28 0.41 -7.52
N PRO A 299 5.29 0.26 -6.63
CA PRO A 299 5.50 1.19 -5.52
C PRO A 299 5.91 2.60 -5.99
N ASP A 300 6.39 2.73 -7.23
CA ASP A 300 6.80 3.99 -7.85
C ASP A 300 5.64 4.67 -8.62
N GLN A 301 4.47 4.03 -8.73
CA GLN A 301 3.28 4.66 -9.30
C GLN A 301 2.57 5.57 -8.30
N LEU A 302 1.62 6.36 -8.81
CA LEU A 302 0.74 7.18 -8.00
C LEU A 302 0.12 6.33 -6.88
N ALA A 303 0.31 6.78 -5.65
CA ALA A 303 -0.31 6.22 -4.46
C ALA A 303 -1.82 6.47 -4.45
N SER A 304 -2.52 5.91 -3.45
CA SER A 304 -3.93 6.24 -3.22
C SER A 304 -4.14 7.75 -3.00
N VAL A 305 -5.33 8.23 -3.36
CA VAL A 305 -5.78 9.60 -3.10
C VAL A 305 -6.14 9.78 -1.61
N GLU A 306 -6.62 8.72 -0.97
CA GLU A 306 -6.86 8.70 0.47
C GLU A 306 -5.59 8.31 1.25
N ALA A 307 -5.59 8.60 2.55
CA ALA A 307 -4.37 8.46 3.35
C ALA A 307 -3.83 7.02 3.44
N GLY A 308 -2.50 6.94 3.25
CA GLY A 308 -1.70 5.72 3.37
C GLY A 308 -1.28 5.13 2.03
N ALA A 309 0.03 4.90 1.88
CA ALA A 309 0.65 4.28 0.72
C ALA A 309 1.13 2.85 1.05
N VAL A 310 0.19 1.98 1.42
CA VAL A 310 0.50 0.67 2.05
C VAL A 310 1.47 -0.17 1.21
N LEU A 311 1.27 -0.26 -0.10
CA LEU A 311 2.15 -1.06 -0.96
C LEU A 311 3.59 -0.52 -0.97
N SER A 312 3.75 0.80 -1.06
CA SER A 312 5.07 1.45 -1.11
C SER A 312 5.80 1.26 0.22
N ASP A 313 5.12 1.40 1.36
CA ASP A 313 5.71 1.16 2.68
C ASP A 313 6.15 -0.29 2.88
N LEU A 314 5.32 -1.25 2.43
CA LEU A 314 5.66 -2.66 2.42
C LEU A 314 6.90 -2.91 1.56
N CYS A 315 6.94 -2.38 0.33
CA CYS A 315 8.11 -2.55 -0.53
C CYS A 315 9.36 -1.88 0.06
N ALA A 316 9.28 -0.62 0.53
CA ALA A 316 10.41 0.14 1.05
C ALA A 316 11.05 -0.51 2.28
N GLY A 317 10.24 -1.06 3.19
CA GLY A 317 10.74 -1.82 4.34
C GLY A 317 11.49 -3.11 3.96
N MET A 318 11.32 -3.60 2.72
CA MET A 318 11.73 -4.93 2.27
C MET A 318 12.76 -4.92 1.12
N VAL A 319 12.93 -3.79 0.40
CA VAL A 319 14.02 -3.61 -0.59
C VAL A 319 15.32 -3.20 0.11
N LYS A 320 15.86 -4.08 0.97
CA LYS A 320 17.32 -4.20 1.06
C LYS A 320 17.75 -5.09 -0.09
N PRO A 321 18.76 -4.71 -0.91
CA PRO A 321 19.14 -5.47 -2.08
C PRO A 321 19.52 -6.89 -1.67
N THR A 322 18.62 -7.83 -1.90
CA THR A 322 18.88 -9.26 -1.81
C THR A 322 19.87 -9.58 -2.93
N LYS A 323 21.17 -9.43 -2.63
CA LYS A 323 22.24 -10.02 -3.42
C LYS A 323 21.99 -11.53 -3.48
N GLY A 324 21.35 -11.99 -4.54
CA GLY A 324 21.37 -13.39 -4.98
C GLY A 324 20.86 -14.42 -3.98
N ARG A 325 19.86 -14.12 -3.12
CA ARG A 325 19.18 -15.17 -2.35
C ARG A 325 18.23 -15.93 -3.28
N THR A 326 18.76 -17.00 -3.88
CA THR A 326 17.97 -18.05 -4.53
C THR A 326 17.31 -18.99 -3.52
N ASP A 327 17.67 -18.87 -2.25
CA ASP A 327 17.29 -19.80 -1.20
C ASP A 327 16.08 -19.25 -0.42
N HIS A 328 14.91 -19.28 -1.04
CA HIS A 328 13.63 -19.07 -0.35
C HIS A 328 13.16 -20.31 0.42
N ASP A 329 13.96 -21.40 0.40
CA ASP A 329 13.60 -22.72 0.94
C ASP A 329 13.95 -22.92 2.42
N SER A 330 14.73 -22.02 3.06
CA SER A 330 15.26 -22.26 4.42
C SER A 330 15.12 -21.11 5.42
N ALA A 331 14.51 -19.98 5.04
CA ALA A 331 14.28 -18.88 5.97
C ALA A 331 12.92 -19.03 6.67
N ALA A 332 12.89 -18.75 7.98
CA ALA A 332 11.65 -18.69 8.74
C ALA A 332 10.63 -17.76 8.05
N PRO A 333 9.32 -18.08 8.12
CA PRO A 333 8.26 -17.22 7.61
C PRO A 333 8.44 -15.78 8.08
N SER A 334 8.60 -14.87 7.12
CA SER A 334 8.88 -13.45 7.35
C SER A 334 8.35 -12.62 6.19
N LEU A 335 8.07 -11.34 6.44
CA LEU A 335 7.51 -10.42 5.44
C LEU A 335 8.40 -10.32 4.18
N ASP A 336 9.72 -10.23 4.34
CA ASP A 336 10.70 -10.18 3.23
C ASP A 336 10.59 -11.37 2.28
N SER A 337 10.16 -12.53 2.80
CA SER A 337 10.01 -13.76 2.02
C SER A 337 8.72 -13.82 1.19
N CYS A 338 7.84 -12.82 1.33
CA CYS A 338 6.58 -12.69 0.59
C CYS A 338 6.68 -11.70 -0.58
N VAL A 339 7.75 -10.90 -0.69
CA VAL A 339 7.89 -9.85 -1.72
C VAL A 339 8.74 -10.35 -2.88
N THR A 340 8.27 -10.14 -4.11
CA THR A 340 9.05 -10.33 -5.34
C THR A 340 8.98 -9.08 -6.20
N VAL A 341 10.11 -8.70 -6.81
CA VAL A 341 10.18 -7.57 -7.75
C VAL A 341 10.44 -8.09 -9.15
N LEU A 342 9.49 -7.84 -10.07
CA LEU A 342 9.63 -8.11 -11.48
C LEU A 342 10.46 -7.01 -12.12
N ARG A 343 11.61 -7.39 -12.70
CA ARG A 343 12.61 -6.44 -13.23
C ARG A 343 12.65 -6.40 -14.74
N HIS A 344 12.22 -7.47 -15.41
CA HIS A 344 12.29 -7.53 -16.87
C HIS A 344 11.09 -6.82 -17.50
N ASN A 345 11.34 -5.78 -18.30
CA ASN A 345 10.30 -5.08 -19.06
C ASN A 345 10.12 -5.73 -20.44
N TRP A 346 8.89 -6.13 -20.75
CA TRP A 346 8.52 -6.79 -22.00
C TRP A 346 7.92 -5.83 -23.03
N ARG A 347 7.51 -4.63 -22.63
CA ARG A 347 6.85 -3.65 -23.53
C ARG A 347 7.85 -2.74 -24.24
N PHE A 348 8.89 -2.33 -23.52
CA PHE A 348 9.91 -1.43 -24.05
C PHE A 348 11.28 -1.89 -23.55
N SER A 349 12.31 -1.79 -24.39
CA SER A 349 13.67 -2.07 -23.95
C SER A 349 14.13 -1.00 -22.96
N ASN A 350 15.03 -1.36 -22.04
CA ASN A 350 15.68 -0.39 -21.13
C ASN A 350 16.49 0.68 -21.89
N SER A 351 16.72 0.49 -23.19
CA SER A 351 17.37 1.44 -24.09
C SER A 351 16.39 2.37 -24.83
N SER A 352 15.09 2.21 -24.62
CA SER A 352 14.08 3.12 -25.17
C SER A 352 14.07 4.43 -24.39
N GLY A 353 13.83 5.55 -25.07
CA GLY A 353 13.80 6.87 -24.43
C GLY A 353 12.77 6.97 -23.29
N ILE A 354 11.59 6.34 -23.43
CA ILE A 354 10.59 6.24 -22.35
C ILE A 354 11.15 5.50 -21.13
N GLY A 355 11.88 4.39 -21.34
CA GLY A 355 12.47 3.61 -20.26
C GLY A 355 13.58 4.37 -19.52
N GLN A 356 14.41 5.10 -20.25
CA GLN A 356 15.49 5.91 -19.68
C GLN A 356 14.94 7.14 -18.92
N LEU A 357 13.92 7.80 -19.47
CA LEU A 357 13.21 8.89 -18.80
C LEU A 357 12.58 8.41 -17.48
N ALA A 358 11.87 7.29 -17.50
CA ALA A 358 11.26 6.73 -16.29
C ALA A 358 12.31 6.39 -15.22
N ALA A 359 13.46 5.83 -15.62
CA ALA A 359 14.54 5.52 -14.70
C ALA A 359 15.18 6.79 -14.08
N ALA A 360 15.36 7.84 -14.88
CA ALA A 360 15.88 9.13 -14.40
C ALA A 360 14.91 9.78 -13.38
N ILE A 361 13.60 9.75 -13.66
CA ILE A 361 12.57 10.25 -12.75
C ILE A 361 12.61 9.49 -11.42
N ASN A 362 12.63 8.15 -11.46
CA ASN A 362 12.68 7.34 -10.24
C ASN A 362 13.98 7.52 -9.44
N ALA A 363 15.08 7.89 -10.10
CA ALA A 363 16.35 8.19 -9.45
C ALA A 363 16.44 9.63 -8.88
N GLY A 364 15.45 10.49 -9.17
CA GLY A 364 15.51 11.92 -8.84
C GLY A 364 16.51 12.71 -9.69
N ASP A 365 16.93 12.19 -10.84
CA ASP A 365 17.84 12.85 -11.78
C ASP A 365 17.07 13.80 -12.69
N ALA A 366 16.83 15.02 -12.20
CA ALA A 366 16.08 16.04 -12.93
C ALA A 366 16.78 16.47 -14.24
N ASP A 367 18.10 16.62 -14.21
CA ASP A 367 18.89 17.02 -15.38
C ASP A 367 18.87 15.93 -16.46
N GLY A 368 19.04 14.66 -16.05
CA GLY A 368 18.91 13.52 -16.96
C GLY A 368 17.51 13.39 -17.54
N ALA A 369 16.46 13.56 -16.72
CA ALA A 369 15.08 13.52 -17.19
C ALA A 369 14.77 14.62 -18.23
N LEU A 370 15.24 15.85 -18.00
CA LEU A 370 15.09 16.96 -18.95
C LEU A 370 15.88 16.70 -20.24
N ALA A 371 17.10 16.20 -20.14
CA ALA A 371 17.90 15.85 -21.31
C ALA A 371 17.22 14.82 -22.22
N TYR A 372 16.52 13.84 -21.64
CA TYR A 372 15.73 12.88 -22.41
C TYR A 372 14.47 13.49 -23.04
N LEU A 373 13.86 14.50 -22.41
CA LEU A 373 12.70 15.20 -22.97
C LEU A 373 13.07 16.16 -24.12
N ASP A 374 14.27 16.74 -24.05
CA ASP A 374 14.79 17.67 -25.06
C ASP A 374 15.41 16.96 -26.28
N ASP A 375 15.62 15.65 -26.21
CA ASP A 375 16.10 14.84 -27.34
C ASP A 375 15.01 14.68 -28.41
N ALA A 376 15.23 15.29 -29.58
CA ALA A 376 14.33 15.23 -30.73
C ALA A 376 14.14 13.82 -31.34
N GLN A 377 14.87 12.81 -30.85
CA GLN A 377 14.70 11.40 -31.23
C GLN A 377 13.80 10.58 -30.29
N MET A 378 13.21 11.21 -29.26
CA MET A 378 12.10 10.60 -28.51
C MET A 378 10.88 10.39 -29.44
N PRO A 379 10.26 9.20 -29.43
CA PRO A 379 9.07 8.92 -30.24
C PRO A 379 7.83 9.71 -29.82
#